data_AF-A0ABD3ZCE0-F1
#
_entry.id   AF-A0ABD3ZCE0-F1
#
_cell.length_a   1.000
_cell.length_b   1.000
_cell.length_c   1.000
_cell.angle_alpha   90.00
_cell.angle_beta   90.00
_cell.angle_gamma   90.00
#
_symmetry.space_group_name_H-M   'P 1'
#
loop_
_entity.id
_entity.type
_entity.pdbx_description
1 polymer ?
#
loop_
_entity_poly.entity_id
_entity_poly.type
_entity_poly.pdbx_seq_one_letter_code
_entity_poly.pdbx_strand_id
1 'polypeptide(L)'
;MCGEDFAKDWRGTYRDERGAKKALLRGGGSLEKVLARYLDEVPVKLAQRGDIAIVENVGSRCAGVIYAGAVWVPGESGLVCLRVKPISAWRVR
;
A
#
# COMPACT_ATOMS: atom_id res chain seq x y z
N MET A 1 15.34 -4.22 -13.43
CA MET A 1 15.77 -2.83 -13.23
C MET A 1 14.89 -2.28 -12.12
N CYS A 2 15.36 -2.31 -10.87
CA CYS A 2 14.65 -1.73 -9.71
C CYS A 2 15.59 -0.69 -9.13
N GLY A 3 15.55 0.54 -9.66
CA GLY A 3 16.50 1.60 -9.31
C GLY A 3 16.19 2.32 -8.01
N GLU A 4 14.97 2.15 -7.48
CA GLU A 4 14.47 2.90 -6.33
C GLU A 4 13.90 1.97 -5.26
N ASP A 5 14.39 2.14 -4.03
CA ASP A 5 13.95 1.40 -2.86
C ASP A 5 13.18 2.32 -1.93
N PHE A 6 11.87 2.47 -2.19
CA PHE A 6 10.96 3.28 -1.38
C PHE A 6 10.90 2.84 0.09
N ALA A 7 11.24 1.58 0.38
CA ALA A 7 11.19 1.00 1.71
C ALA A 7 12.54 1.05 2.44
N LYS A 8 13.59 1.65 1.86
CA LYS A 8 14.94 1.67 2.43
C LYS A 8 14.96 2.16 3.88
N ASP A 9 14.31 3.28 4.16
CA ASP A 9 14.29 3.90 5.48
C ASP A 9 13.30 3.23 6.45
N TRP A 10 12.47 2.32 5.94
CA TRP A 10 11.44 1.62 6.71
C TRP A 10 11.89 0.22 7.10
N ARG A 11 12.66 -0.45 6.22
CA ARG A 11 13.06 -1.84 6.38
C ARG A 11 13.96 -2.01 7.60
N GLY A 12 13.60 -2.97 8.46
CA GLY A 12 14.33 -3.26 9.70
C GLY A 12 14.03 -2.29 10.86
N THR A 13 13.23 -1.25 10.65
CA THR A 13 12.85 -0.31 11.74
C THR A 13 11.73 -0.84 12.64
N TYR A 14 11.04 -1.90 12.21
CA TYR A 14 9.98 -2.57 12.96
C TYR A 14 10.07 -4.09 12.80
N ARG A 15 9.55 -4.82 13.79
CA ARG A 15 9.55 -6.30 13.84
C ARG A 15 8.16 -6.92 14.07
N ASP A 16 7.20 -6.10 14.47
CA ASP A 16 5.83 -6.50 14.76
C ASP A 16 4.84 -5.45 14.25
N GLU A 17 3.55 -5.78 14.29
CA GLU A 17 2.46 -4.91 13.83
C GLU A 17 2.43 -3.58 14.61
N ARG A 18 2.68 -3.62 15.92
CA ARG A 18 2.69 -2.42 16.79
C ARG A 18 3.81 -1.47 16.38
N GLY A 19 4.99 -1.99 16.07
CA GLY A 19 6.14 -1.25 15.58
C GLY A 19 5.88 -0.65 14.20
N ALA A 20 5.29 -1.43 13.28
CA ALA A 20 4.90 -0.93 11.97
C ALA A 20 3.91 0.23 12.07
N LYS A 21 2.88 0.11 12.93
CA LYS A 21 1.93 1.19 13.20
C LYS A 21 2.61 2.44 13.74
N LYS A 22 3.55 2.31 14.69
CA LYS A 22 4.34 3.44 15.22
C LYS A 22 5.20 4.09 14.13
N ALA A 23 5.83 3.29 13.27
CA ALA A 23 6.62 3.78 12.15
C ALA A 23 5.74 4.59 11.18
N LEU A 24 4.55 4.08 10.81
CA LEU A 24 3.59 4.79 9.98
C LEU A 24 3.13 6.10 10.61
N LEU A 25 2.82 6.09 11.92
CA LEU A 25 2.41 7.29 12.64
C LEU A 25 3.49 8.38 12.63
N ARG A 26 4.76 8.00 12.81
CA ARG A 26 5.90 8.92 12.74
C ARG A 26 6.19 9.39 11.30
N GLY A 27 6.04 8.50 10.33
CA GLY A 27 6.40 8.75 8.94
C GLY A 27 5.31 9.43 8.10
N GLY A 28 4.13 9.72 8.64
CA GLY A 28 3.07 10.41 7.89
C GLY A 28 1.68 10.34 8.50
N GLY A 29 1.45 9.48 9.49
CA GLY A 29 0.18 9.37 10.20
C GLY A 29 -0.83 8.39 9.60
N SER A 30 -0.82 8.20 8.28
CA SER A 30 -1.69 7.24 7.59
C SER A 30 -0.99 6.62 6.37
N LEU A 31 -1.53 5.50 5.87
CA LEU A 31 -1.00 4.82 4.68
C LEU A 31 -1.04 5.75 3.46
N GLU A 32 -2.14 6.47 3.25
CA GLU A 32 -2.31 7.40 2.13
C GLU A 32 -1.21 8.47 2.13
N LYS A 33 -0.96 9.07 3.30
CA LYS A 33 0.05 10.13 3.47
C LYS A 33 1.47 9.62 3.27
N VAL A 34 1.74 8.36 3.64
CA VAL A 34 3.04 7.75 3.40
C VAL A 34 3.22 7.46 1.91
N LEU A 35 2.23 6.85 1.25
CA LEU A 35 2.29 6.56 -0.18
C LEU A 35 2.43 7.84 -1.03
N ALA A 36 1.68 8.89 -0.70
CA ALA A 36 1.73 10.17 -1.40
C ALA A 36 3.09 10.90 -1.30
N ARG A 37 3.99 10.50 -0.39
CA ARG A 37 5.36 11.03 -0.33
C ARG A 37 6.28 10.42 -1.39
N TYR A 38 5.99 9.20 -1.82
CA TYR A 38 6.87 8.40 -2.68
C TYR A 38 6.29 8.20 -4.08
N LEU A 39 4.97 8.24 -4.23
CA LEU A 39 4.26 7.88 -5.44
C LEU A 39 3.27 8.97 -5.83
N ASP A 40 2.92 9.01 -7.13
CA ASP A 40 1.92 9.94 -7.63
C ASP A 40 0.51 9.37 -7.44
N GLU A 41 -0.34 10.13 -6.76
CA GLU A 41 -1.75 9.75 -6.62
C GLU A 41 -2.44 9.76 -7.99
N VAL A 42 -3.22 8.72 -8.26
CA VAL A 42 -4.04 8.60 -9.46
C VAL A 42 -5.50 8.43 -9.09
N PRO A 43 -6.44 9.02 -9.86
CA PRO A 43 -7.86 8.75 -9.66
C PRO A 43 -8.14 7.25 -9.75
N VAL A 44 -8.92 6.69 -8.82
CA VAL A 44 -9.25 5.25 -8.78
C VAL A 44 -9.81 4.73 -10.11
N LYS A 45 -10.54 5.58 -10.86
CA LYS A 45 -11.08 5.25 -12.19
C LYS A 45 -10.01 5.07 -13.28
N LEU A 46 -8.82 5.64 -13.07
CA LEU A 46 -7.65 5.58 -13.96
C LEU A 46 -6.57 4.64 -13.41
N ALA A 47 -6.84 3.96 -12.30
CA ALA A 47 -5.91 3.02 -11.70
C ALA A 47 -5.76 1.78 -12.59
N GLN A 48 -4.54 1.32 -12.76
CA GLN A 48 -4.19 0.26 -13.70
C GLN A 48 -3.34 -0.83 -13.04
N ARG A 49 -3.04 -1.88 -13.81
CA ARG A 49 -2.18 -2.98 -13.36
C ARG A 49 -0.81 -2.43 -12.92
N GLY A 50 -0.38 -2.79 -11.71
CA GLY A 50 0.87 -2.35 -11.11
C GLY A 50 0.75 -1.14 -10.18
N ASP A 51 -0.38 -0.42 -10.22
CA ASP A 51 -0.63 0.66 -9.28
C ASP A 51 -0.84 0.11 -7.86
N ILE A 52 -0.46 0.90 -6.85
CA ILE A 52 -0.73 0.59 -5.45
C ILE A 52 -2.10 1.13 -5.09
N ALA A 53 -2.96 0.30 -4.51
CA ALA A 53 -4.29 0.67 -4.05
C ALA A 53 -4.41 0.49 -2.54
N ILE A 54 -5.10 1.42 -1.89
CA ILE A 54 -5.61 1.21 -0.54
C ILE A 54 -7.04 0.71 -0.63
N VAL A 55 -7.31 -0.36 0.11
CA VAL A 55 -8.62 -0.98 0.26
C VAL A 55 -8.98 -1.12 1.73
N GLU A 56 -10.27 -1.23 2.02
CA GLU A 56 -10.76 -1.57 3.35
C GLU A 56 -11.17 -3.03 3.38
N ASN A 57 -10.71 -3.74 4.42
CA ASN A 57 -11.03 -5.13 4.69
C ASN A 57 -11.38 -5.27 6.18
N VAL A 58 -12.63 -5.62 6.48
CA VAL A 58 -13.14 -5.81 7.87
C VAL A 58 -12.77 -4.64 8.80
N GLY A 59 -12.98 -3.40 8.33
CA GLY A 59 -12.71 -2.17 9.09
C GLY A 59 -11.22 -1.77 9.20
N SER A 60 -10.32 -2.52 8.56
CA SER A 60 -8.89 -2.21 8.51
C SER A 60 -8.49 -1.77 7.10
N ARG A 61 -7.66 -0.72 7.00
CA ARG A 61 -7.10 -0.29 5.72
C ARG A 61 -5.83 -1.08 5.40
N CYS A 62 -5.75 -1.57 4.17
CA CYS A 62 -4.64 -2.34 3.66
C CYS A 62 -4.16 -1.74 2.34
N ALA A 63 -2.85 -1.71 2.12
CA ALA A 63 -2.27 -1.37 0.83
C ALA A 63 -1.93 -2.65 0.05
N GLY A 64 -2.18 -2.65 -1.25
CA GLY A 64 -1.90 -3.79 -2.13
C GLY A 64 -1.70 -3.36 -3.58
N VAL A 65 -1.33 -4.31 -4.43
CA VAL A 65 -1.06 -4.07 -5.85
C VAL A 65 -2.30 -4.40 -6.67
N ILE A 66 -2.66 -3.53 -7.62
CA ILE A 66 -3.71 -3.81 -8.59
C ILE A 66 -3.17 -4.81 -9.62
N TYR A 67 -3.78 -5.99 -9.71
CA TYR A 67 -3.45 -6.98 -10.72
C TYR A 67 -4.65 -7.88 -11.04
N ALA A 68 -4.85 -8.17 -12.33
CA ALA A 68 -5.94 -9.02 -12.82
C ALA A 68 -7.35 -8.64 -12.33
N GLY A 69 -7.63 -7.32 -12.25
CA GLY A 69 -8.94 -6.80 -11.84
C GLY A 69 -9.23 -6.89 -10.34
N ALA A 70 -8.22 -7.16 -9.51
CA ALA A 70 -8.32 -7.22 -8.06
C ALA A 70 -7.14 -6.50 -7.40
N VAL A 71 -7.25 -6.27 -6.09
CA VAL A 71 -6.15 -5.76 -5.27
C VAL A 71 -5.54 -6.92 -4.48
N TRP A 72 -4.26 -7.15 -4.68
CA TRP A 72 -3.50 -8.18 -3.97
C TRP A 72 -2.82 -7.56 -2.77
N VAL A 73 -3.26 -7.95 -1.58
CA VAL A 73 -2.73 -7.45 -0.31
C VAL A 73 -1.96 -8.55 0.43
N PRO A 74 -0.95 -8.21 1.22
CA PRO A 74 -0.35 -9.16 2.15
C PRO A 74 -1.37 -9.57 3.24
N GLY A 75 -1.51 -10.86 3.46
CA GLY A 75 -2.25 -11.46 4.58
C GLY A 75 -1.38 -12.44 5.36
N GLU A 76 -1.95 -13.03 6.42
CA GLU A 76 -1.21 -13.89 7.36
C GLU A 76 -0.58 -15.13 6.68
N SER A 77 -1.27 -15.73 5.72
CA SER A 77 -0.82 -16.93 5.00
C SER A 77 -0.28 -16.64 3.60
N GLY A 78 0.03 -15.39 3.27
CA GLY A 78 0.51 -14.98 1.95
C GLY A 78 -0.38 -13.93 1.29
N LEU A 79 -0.38 -13.86 -0.04
CA LEU A 79 -1.15 -12.85 -0.77
C LEU A 79 -2.63 -13.21 -0.80
N VAL A 80 -3.47 -12.22 -0.44
CA VAL A 80 -4.92 -12.31 -0.48
C VAL A 80 -5.45 -11.45 -1.63
N CYS A 81 -6.30 -12.05 -2.45
CA CYS A 81 -6.96 -11.37 -3.56
C CYS A 81 -8.27 -10.75 -3.07
N LEU A 82 -8.34 -9.42 -3.03
CA LEU A 82 -9.53 -8.67 -2.64
C LEU A 82 -10.19 -8.05 -3.86
N ARG A 83 -11.45 -8.46 -4.11
CA ARG A 83 -12.33 -7.87 -5.15
C ARG A 83 -13.20 -6.78 -4.53
N VAL A 84 -12.55 -5.75 -4.03
CA VAL A 84 -13.21 -4.58 -3.44
C VAL A 84 -12.80 -3.31 -4.18
N LYS A 85 -13.65 -2.29 -4.12
CA LYS A 85 -13.34 -1.00 -4.75
C LYS A 85 -12.21 -0.31 -3.97
N PRO A 86 -11.11 0.11 -4.63
CA PRO A 86 -10.09 0.92 -3.99
C PRO A 86 -10.64 2.23 -3.45
N ILE A 87 -10.14 2.65 -2.29
CA ILE A 87 -10.40 3.97 -1.70
C ILE A 87 -9.55 5.03 -2.42
N SER A 88 -8.29 4.69 -2.67
CA SER A 88 -7.29 5.55 -3.29
C SER A 88 -6.23 4.70 -4.01
N ALA A 89 -5.53 5.30 -4.97
CA ALA A 89 -4.55 4.61 -5.79
C ALA A 89 -3.34 5.50 -6.13
N TRP A 90 -2.18 4.88 -6.34
CA TRP A 90 -0.92 5.54 -6.67
C TRP A 90 -0.17 4.82 -7.78
N ARG A 91 0.44 5.58 -8.69
CA ARG A 91 1.27 5.07 -9.77
C ARG A 91 2.68 4.80 -9.27
N VAL A 92 3.19 3.60 -9.54
CA VAL A 92 4.61 3.27 -9.43
C VAL A 92 5.29 3.69 -10.73
N ARG A 93 6.35 4.52 -10.63
CA ARG A 93 7.12 5.03 -11.78
C ARG A 93 8.13 4.02 -12.29
#